data_AF-A0A257VNN6-F1
#
_entry.id   AF-A0A257VNN6-F1
#
_cell.length_a   1.000
_cell.length_b   1.000
_cell.length_c   1.000
_cell.angle_alpha   90.00
_cell.angle_beta   90.00
_cell.angle_gamma   90.00
#
_symmetry.space_group_name_H-M   'P 1'
#
loop_
_entity.id
_entity.type
_entity.pdbx_description
1 polymer ?
#
loop_
_entity_poly.entity_id
_entity_poly.type
_entity_poly.pdbx_seq_one_letter_code
_entity_poly.pdbx_strand_id
1 'polypeptide(L)'
;MDPALARRHRHSLKEHFGDKHVTGDTRELVIPACRTVGRPIFFSVLIMLLSFVPVFMLSGREGKLFHPLAFTKSFALIGVALISITVVPALIPMLIRGHLRSEEDNWIVRSFIHIYKPLLTWALPRRNLVMWMFAVLLILAAGMFPLQAIIGQGASEVAWKATYLVVFALVASLTVIATRGWQWQLLSFATLTTIALWAYHFPKIGVAFMPALDEGTTLDMPITVPRASVTQAADDLKARDALLRGFPEVESVIGKAGRADTPTDPA
;
A
#
# COMPACT_ATOMS: atom_id res chain seq x y z
N MET A 1 -9.35 16.55 14.03
CA MET A 1 -9.66 15.90 15.32
C MET A 1 -9.03 16.76 16.39
N ASP A 2 -9.79 17.24 17.38
CA ASP A 2 -9.17 17.86 18.55
C ASP A 2 -8.81 16.75 19.55
N PRO A 3 -7.53 16.33 19.65
CA PRO A 3 -7.09 15.34 20.62
C PRO A 3 -7.24 15.81 22.07
N ALA A 4 -7.58 17.08 22.31
CA ALA A 4 -7.94 17.59 23.64
C ALA A 4 -9.36 17.19 24.03
N LEU A 5 -10.33 17.16 23.09
CA LEU A 5 -11.73 16.84 23.39
C LEU A 5 -11.93 15.36 23.77
N ALA A 6 -11.29 14.45 23.04
CA ALA A 6 -11.31 13.02 23.37
C ALA A 6 -10.58 12.70 24.70
N ARG A 7 -9.48 13.41 24.99
CA ARG A 7 -8.82 13.37 26.30
C ARG A 7 -9.70 13.91 27.41
N ARG A 8 -10.48 14.97 27.15
CA ARG A 8 -11.39 15.59 28.13
C ARG A 8 -12.46 14.61 28.59
N HIS A 9 -13.05 13.82 27.69
CA HIS A 9 -14.08 12.83 28.04
C HIS A 9 -13.51 11.61 28.80
N ARG A 10 -12.28 11.18 28.51
CA ARG A 10 -11.60 10.13 29.29
C ARG A 10 -11.09 10.61 30.65
N HIS A 11 -10.61 11.85 30.74
CA HIS A 11 -10.30 12.47 32.04
C HIS A 11 -11.56 12.64 32.88
N SER A 12 -12.69 13.03 32.28
CA SER A 12 -13.99 13.10 32.95
C SER A 12 -14.45 11.74 33.50
N LEU A 13 -14.21 10.64 32.77
CA LEU A 13 -14.46 9.27 33.25
C LEU A 13 -13.58 8.90 34.45
N LYS A 14 -12.29 9.26 34.40
CA LYS A 14 -11.33 9.02 35.50
C LYS A 14 -11.60 9.93 36.72
N GLU A 15 -12.09 11.14 36.51
CA GLU A 15 -12.54 12.05 37.59
C GLU A 15 -13.85 11.60 38.22
N HIS A 16 -14.80 11.04 37.45
CA HIS A 16 -16.08 10.55 37.98
C HIS A 16 -16.00 9.18 38.67
N PHE A 17 -15.23 8.24 38.13
CA PHE A 17 -15.18 6.86 38.65
C PHE A 17 -13.83 6.50 39.32
N GLY A 18 -12.76 7.29 39.15
CA GLY A 18 -11.44 6.94 39.69
C GLY A 18 -10.96 5.56 39.21
N ASP A 19 -10.26 4.83 40.07
CA ASP A 19 -9.95 3.39 39.90
C ASP A 19 -11.07 2.49 40.48
N LYS A 20 -12.32 2.98 40.59
CA LYS A 20 -13.42 2.16 41.11
C LYS A 20 -14.08 1.35 39.99
N HIS A 21 -14.75 0.26 40.37
CA HIS A 21 -15.53 -0.56 39.44
C HIS A 21 -16.58 0.32 38.75
N VAL A 22 -16.64 0.27 37.43
CA VAL A 22 -17.65 1.00 36.66
C VAL A 22 -18.99 0.29 36.86
N THR A 23 -19.79 0.81 37.78
CA THR A 23 -21.14 0.34 38.09
C THR A 23 -22.12 1.49 37.88
N GLY A 24 -23.01 1.36 36.90
CA GLY A 24 -24.01 2.38 36.55
C GLY A 24 -24.30 2.43 35.04
N ASP A 25 -25.20 3.32 34.61
CA ASP A 25 -25.47 3.56 33.20
C ASP A 25 -24.35 4.39 32.56
N THR A 26 -23.45 3.74 31.82
CA THR A 26 -22.31 4.38 31.14
C THR A 26 -22.70 5.03 29.81
N ARG A 27 -23.97 4.91 29.39
CA ARG A 27 -24.46 5.42 28.10
C ARG A 27 -24.24 6.92 27.96
N GLU A 28 -24.40 7.69 29.03
CA GLU A 28 -24.21 9.15 29.01
C GLU A 28 -22.77 9.58 28.69
N LEU A 29 -21.78 8.75 29.01
CA LEU A 29 -20.36 9.03 28.73
C LEU A 29 -19.91 8.43 27.39
N VAL A 30 -20.43 7.25 27.04
CA VAL A 30 -20.05 6.52 25.83
C VAL A 30 -20.71 7.10 24.57
N ILE A 31 -21.98 7.50 24.63
CA ILE A 31 -22.72 8.00 23.45
C ILE A 31 -22.10 9.28 22.87
N PRO A 32 -21.73 10.31 23.67
CA PRO A 32 -21.07 11.52 23.14
C PRO A 32 -19.69 11.22 22.50
N ALA A 33 -18.93 10.30 23.10
CA ALA A 33 -17.65 9.87 22.55
C ALA A 33 -17.85 9.16 21.21
N CYS A 34 -18.81 8.23 21.11
CA CYS A 34 -19.15 7.55 19.86
C CYS A 34 -19.63 8.52 18.77
N ARG A 35 -20.42 9.54 19.13
CA ARG A 35 -20.87 10.59 18.19
C ARG A 35 -19.70 11.43 17.64
N THR A 36 -18.68 11.67 18.46
CA THR A 36 -17.50 12.44 18.05
C THR A 36 -16.67 11.70 17.00
N VAL A 37 -16.56 10.37 17.10
CA VAL A 37 -15.75 9.54 16.20
C VAL A 37 -16.55 9.05 14.99
N GLY A 38 -17.87 8.89 15.09
CA GLY A 38 -18.71 8.34 14.03
C GLY A 38 -18.65 9.11 12.71
N ARG A 39 -18.71 10.44 12.76
CA ARG A 39 -18.66 11.29 11.56
C ARG A 39 -17.31 11.18 10.82
N PRO A 40 -16.13 11.32 11.47
CA PRO A 40 -14.84 11.04 10.84
C PRO A 40 -14.71 9.64 10.23
N ILE A 41 -15.17 8.59 10.92
CA ILE A 41 -15.07 7.21 10.41
C ILE A 41 -15.89 7.05 9.12
N PHE A 42 -17.13 7.54 9.10
CA PHE A 42 -17.98 7.47 7.91
C PHE A 42 -17.33 8.13 6.70
N PHE A 43 -16.83 9.36 6.86
CA PHE A 43 -16.15 10.07 5.78
C PHE A 43 -14.86 9.36 5.35
N SER A 44 -14.10 8.79 6.29
CA SER A 44 -12.90 8.02 5.97
C SER A 44 -13.21 6.78 5.12
N VAL A 45 -14.25 6.01 5.47
CA VAL A 45 -14.66 4.84 4.68
C VAL A 45 -15.23 5.26 3.33
N LEU A 46 -15.99 6.36 3.26
CA LEU A 46 -16.50 6.90 1.99
C LEU A 46 -15.36 7.33 1.05
N ILE A 47 -14.34 8.03 1.57
CA ILE A 47 -13.15 8.38 0.79
C ILE A 47 -12.39 7.13 0.35
N MET A 48 -12.31 6.11 1.20
CA MET A 48 -11.70 4.82 0.86
C MET A 48 -12.45 4.11 -0.26
N LEU A 49 -13.78 4.14 -0.27
CA LEU A 49 -14.61 3.63 -1.37
C LEU A 49 -14.36 4.42 -2.66
N LEU A 50 -14.39 5.75 -2.57
CA LEU A 50 -14.20 6.65 -3.72
C LEU A 50 -12.81 6.47 -4.35
N SER A 51 -11.79 6.24 -3.53
CA SER A 51 -10.41 5.94 -3.97
C SER A 51 -10.30 4.70 -4.85
N PHE A 52 -11.26 3.76 -4.77
CA PHE A 52 -11.26 2.53 -5.58
C PHE A 52 -12.08 2.65 -6.87
N VAL A 53 -12.85 3.73 -7.05
CA VAL A 53 -13.63 3.97 -8.26
C VAL A 53 -12.79 3.90 -9.55
N PRO A 54 -11.56 4.44 -9.62
CA PRO A 54 -10.73 4.34 -10.82
C PRO A 54 -10.40 2.90 -11.24
N VAL A 55 -10.39 1.94 -10.31
CA VAL A 55 -10.13 0.53 -10.62
C VAL A 55 -11.24 -0.05 -11.51
N PHE A 56 -12.47 0.44 -11.38
CA PHE A 56 -13.58 0.03 -12.24
C PHE A 56 -13.50 0.58 -13.66
N MET A 57 -12.57 1.50 -13.92
CA MET A 57 -12.31 2.04 -15.26
C MET A 57 -11.28 1.20 -16.04
N LEU A 58 -10.64 0.21 -15.40
CA LEU A 58 -9.70 -0.69 -16.08
C LEU A 58 -10.44 -1.56 -17.10
N SER A 59 -9.94 -1.60 -18.33
CA SER A 59 -10.53 -2.38 -19.42
C SER A 59 -9.64 -3.58 -19.80
N GLY A 60 -10.18 -4.52 -20.59
CA GLY A 60 -9.44 -5.67 -21.08
C GLY A 60 -9.16 -6.75 -20.01
N ARG A 61 -7.93 -7.30 -20.02
CA ARG A 61 -7.52 -8.41 -19.14
C ARG A 61 -7.32 -7.98 -17.69
N GLU A 62 -6.79 -6.77 -17.48
CA GLU A 62 -6.61 -6.18 -16.14
C GLU A 62 -7.96 -6.02 -15.43
N GLY A 63 -8.95 -5.44 -16.12
CA GLY A 63 -10.30 -5.28 -15.58
C GLY A 63 -10.91 -6.61 -15.13
N LYS A 64 -10.81 -7.67 -15.94
CA LYS A 64 -11.36 -9.00 -15.57
C LYS A 64 -10.72 -9.58 -14.31
N LEU A 65 -9.44 -9.31 -14.06
CA LEU A 65 -8.73 -9.77 -12.86
C LEU A 65 -9.06 -8.90 -11.64
N PHE A 66 -9.12 -7.57 -11.81
CA PHE A 66 -9.25 -6.64 -10.69
C PHE A 66 -10.70 -6.27 -10.32
N HIS A 67 -11.66 -6.38 -11.24
CA HIS A 67 -13.07 -6.07 -10.95
C HIS A 67 -13.64 -6.91 -9.79
N PRO A 68 -13.52 -8.25 -9.77
CA PRO A 68 -14.03 -9.05 -8.66
C PRO A 68 -13.43 -8.65 -7.30
N LEU A 69 -12.12 -8.33 -7.29
CA LEU A 69 -11.42 -7.84 -6.10
C LEU A 69 -11.93 -6.45 -5.66
N ALA A 70 -12.20 -5.55 -6.60
CA ALA A 70 -12.75 -4.22 -6.31
C ALA A 70 -14.19 -4.30 -5.77
N PHE A 71 -15.03 -5.16 -6.34
CA PHE A 71 -16.39 -5.37 -5.87
C PHE A 71 -16.41 -5.91 -4.44
N THR A 72 -15.69 -7.01 -4.17
CA THR A 72 -15.66 -7.64 -2.85
C THR A 72 -15.19 -6.66 -1.77
N LYS A 73 -14.13 -5.89 -2.04
CA LYS A 73 -13.66 -4.84 -1.12
C LYS A 73 -14.72 -3.74 -0.91
N SER A 74 -15.35 -3.28 -1.98
CA SER A 74 -16.33 -2.19 -1.90
C SER A 74 -17.57 -2.61 -1.10
N PHE A 75 -18.12 -3.80 -1.35
CA PHE A 75 -19.23 -4.33 -0.56
C PHE A 75 -18.86 -4.55 0.90
N ALA A 76 -17.66 -5.08 1.18
CA ALA A 76 -17.17 -5.24 2.55
C ALA A 76 -17.06 -3.89 3.28
N LEU A 77 -16.51 -2.85 2.63
CA LEU A 77 -16.38 -1.52 3.21
C LEU A 77 -17.73 -0.83 3.46
N ILE A 78 -18.72 -1.02 2.58
CA ILE A 78 -20.08 -0.55 2.82
C ILE A 78 -20.68 -1.25 4.06
N GLY A 79 -20.51 -2.56 4.17
CA GLY A 79 -20.91 -3.32 5.36
C GLY A 79 -20.23 -2.81 6.63
N VAL A 80 -18.91 -2.59 6.58
CA VAL A 80 -18.13 -2.00 7.69
C VAL A 80 -18.62 -0.60 8.05
N ALA A 81 -18.96 0.24 7.08
CA ALA A 81 -19.50 1.58 7.34
C ALA A 81 -20.82 1.51 8.11
N LEU A 82 -21.74 0.63 7.69
CA LEU A 82 -23.03 0.43 8.35
C LEU A 82 -22.84 -0.12 9.78
N ILE A 83 -22.04 -1.18 9.93
CA ILE A 83 -21.73 -1.81 11.22
C ILE A 83 -21.03 -0.81 12.16
N SER A 84 -20.10 0.01 11.65
CA SER A 84 -19.37 0.97 12.47
C SER A 84 -20.23 2.11 12.99
N ILE A 85 -21.33 2.47 12.32
CA ILE A 85 -22.24 3.54 12.76
C ILE A 85 -23.35 2.99 13.64
N THR A 86 -23.80 1.76 13.39
CA THR A 86 -24.96 1.16 14.07
C THR A 86 -24.53 0.22 15.20
N VAL A 87 -23.81 -0.84 14.85
CA VAL A 87 -23.46 -1.95 15.74
C VAL A 87 -22.36 -1.56 16.72
N VAL A 88 -21.32 -0.84 16.29
CA VAL A 88 -20.20 -0.47 17.18
C VAL A 88 -20.67 0.43 18.34
N PRO A 89 -21.40 1.55 18.12
CA PRO A 89 -21.90 2.37 19.23
C PRO A 89 -22.91 1.64 20.12
N ALA A 90 -23.64 0.65 19.59
CA ALA A 90 -24.57 -0.16 20.36
C ALA A 90 -23.86 -1.22 21.23
N LEU A 91 -22.78 -1.82 20.73
CA LEU A 91 -22.01 -2.86 21.44
C LEU A 91 -21.10 -2.28 22.52
N ILE A 92 -20.53 -1.09 22.33
CA ILE A 92 -19.55 -0.51 23.28
C ILE A 92 -20.12 -0.42 24.71
N PRO A 93 -21.32 0.16 24.98
CA PRO A 93 -21.90 0.19 26.32
C PRO A 93 -22.23 -1.21 26.88
N MET A 94 -22.51 -2.18 26.01
CA MET A 94 -22.82 -3.55 26.41
C MET A 94 -21.56 -4.32 26.84
N LEU A 95 -20.45 -4.10 26.13
CA LEU A 95 -19.20 -4.84 26.30
C LEU A 95 -18.24 -4.18 27.31
N ILE A 96 -18.29 -2.84 27.45
CA ILE A 96 -17.51 -2.13 28.48
C ILE A 96 -18.21 -2.29 29.83
N ARG A 97 -17.87 -3.39 30.52
CA ARG A 97 -18.21 -3.65 31.93
C ARG A 97 -16.94 -4.01 32.69
N GLY A 98 -16.81 -3.53 33.92
CA GLY A 98 -15.67 -3.85 34.79
C GLY A 98 -14.73 -2.67 35.04
N HIS A 99 -13.43 -2.96 35.19
CA HIS A 99 -12.42 -2.00 35.64
C HIS A 99 -11.71 -1.33 34.45
N LEU A 100 -11.82 -0.01 34.34
CA LEU A 100 -11.12 0.79 33.31
C LEU A 100 -9.66 0.99 33.72
N ARG A 101 -8.77 0.09 33.31
CA ARG A 101 -7.31 0.26 33.47
C ARG A 101 -6.82 1.45 32.65
N SER A 102 -5.81 2.16 33.16
CA SER A 102 -5.19 3.24 32.41
C SER A 102 -4.43 2.67 31.21
N GLU A 103 -4.39 3.40 30.09
CA GLU A 103 -3.62 2.97 28.91
C GLU A 103 -2.13 2.78 29.20
N GLU A 104 -1.61 3.46 30.22
CA GLU A 104 -0.21 3.34 30.65
C GLU A 104 0.06 2.09 31.50
N ASP A 105 -0.99 1.37 31.93
CA ASP A 105 -0.85 0.12 32.68
C ASP A 105 -0.42 -1.05 31.78
N ASN A 106 -0.69 -0.97 30.47
CA ASN A 106 -0.29 -2.01 29.54
C ASN A 106 1.17 -1.81 29.10
N TRP A 107 2.02 -2.82 29.35
CA TRP A 107 3.44 -2.80 29.02
C TRP A 107 3.73 -2.53 27.53
N ILE A 108 2.84 -2.98 26.63
CA ILE A 108 2.96 -2.76 25.18
C ILE A 108 2.76 -1.28 24.86
N VAL A 109 1.64 -0.71 25.30
CA VAL A 109 1.29 0.70 25.05
C VAL A 109 2.35 1.61 25.69
N ARG A 110 2.80 1.27 26.90
CA ARG A 110 3.88 1.98 27.58
C ARG A 110 5.18 1.94 26.80
N SER A 111 5.57 0.78 26.25
CA SER A 111 6.76 0.65 25.40
C SER A 111 6.68 1.52 24.15
N PHE A 112 5.55 1.51 23.45
CA PHE A 112 5.32 2.38 22.28
C PHE A 112 5.41 3.87 22.65
N ILE A 113 4.80 4.27 23.75
CA ILE A 113 4.87 5.65 24.25
C ILE A 113 6.31 6.03 24.63
N HIS A 114 7.06 5.12 25.24
CA HIS A 114 8.45 5.32 25.64
C HIS A 114 9.39 5.52 24.44
N ILE A 115 9.08 4.93 23.29
CA ILE A 115 9.83 5.13 22.03
C ILE A 115 9.34 6.37 21.28
N TYR A 116 8.02 6.58 21.22
CA TYR A 116 7.41 7.66 20.45
C TYR A 116 7.67 9.05 21.06
N LYS A 117 7.51 9.20 22.39
CA LYS A 117 7.72 10.48 23.09
C LYS A 117 9.10 11.08 22.85
N PRO A 118 10.24 10.37 23.08
CA PRO A 118 11.56 10.94 22.86
C PRO A 118 11.77 11.32 21.40
N LEU A 119 11.35 10.48 20.44
CA LEU A 119 11.43 10.79 19.02
C LEU A 119 10.65 12.07 18.66
N LEU A 120 9.43 12.22 19.17
CA LEU A 120 8.61 13.40 18.94
C LEU A 120 9.22 14.66 19.57
N THR A 121 9.67 14.58 20.83
CA THR A 121 10.32 15.71 21.51
C THR A 121 11.65 16.10 20.86
N TRP A 122 12.31 15.16 20.19
CA TRP A 122 13.50 15.42 19.39
C TRP A 122 13.16 16.05 18.03
N ALA A 123 12.06 15.63 17.40
CA ALA A 123 11.65 16.09 16.08
C ALA A 123 10.98 17.49 16.10
N LEU A 124 10.10 17.77 17.07
CA LEU A 124 9.31 19.01 17.12
C LEU A 124 10.15 20.30 17.15
N PRO A 125 11.22 20.42 17.96
CA PRO A 125 12.05 21.63 17.97
C PRO A 125 12.87 21.80 16.69
N ARG A 126 13.12 20.73 15.93
CA ARG A 126 13.99 20.70 14.76
C ARG A 126 13.19 20.65 13.45
N ARG A 127 12.21 21.56 13.30
CA ARG A 127 11.35 21.65 12.11
C ARG A 127 12.13 21.62 10.79
N ASN A 128 13.24 22.36 10.68
CA ASN A 128 14.07 22.39 9.47
C ASN A 128 14.61 21.00 9.10
N LEU A 129 15.03 20.22 10.10
CA LEU A 129 15.53 18.85 9.90
C LEU A 129 14.40 17.92 9.45
N VAL A 130 13.23 17.99 10.09
CA VAL A 130 12.08 17.14 9.74
C VAL A 130 11.61 17.41 8.30
N MET A 131 11.54 18.68 7.90
CA MET A 131 11.20 19.08 6.53
C MET A 131 12.23 18.57 5.53
N TRP A 132 13.52 18.68 5.85
CA TRP A 132 14.59 18.16 5.02
C TRP A 132 14.53 16.63 4.89
N MET A 133 14.32 15.89 5.98
CA MET A 133 14.18 14.42 5.93
C MET A 133 13.00 13.99 5.06
N PHE A 134 11.87 14.69 5.16
CA PHE A 134 10.71 14.43 4.33
C PHE A 134 11.02 14.68 2.84
N ALA A 135 11.73 15.77 2.53
CA ALA A 135 12.16 16.08 1.16
C ALA A 135 13.13 15.03 0.59
N VAL A 136 14.08 14.57 1.40
CA VAL A 136 14.99 13.46 1.05
C VAL A 136 14.20 12.21 0.70
N LEU A 137 13.24 11.83 1.54
CA LEU A 137 12.39 10.66 1.30
C LEU A 137 11.62 10.76 -0.03
N LEU A 138 11.08 11.93 -0.36
CA LEU A 138 10.37 12.16 -1.62
C LEU A 138 11.29 12.07 -2.85
N ILE A 139 12.50 12.65 -2.78
CA ILE A 139 13.48 12.58 -3.87
C ILE A 139 13.94 11.14 -4.09
N LEU A 140 14.22 10.39 -3.02
CA LEU A 140 14.59 8.98 -3.10
C LEU A 140 13.46 8.15 -3.72
N ALA A 141 12.22 8.35 -3.26
CA ALA A 141 11.07 7.67 -3.81
C ALA A 141 10.89 7.96 -5.31
N ALA A 142 11.06 9.22 -5.74
CA ALA A 142 10.99 9.60 -7.15
C ALA A 142 12.15 9.05 -8.00
N GLY A 143 13.33 8.88 -7.41
CA GLY A 143 14.49 8.28 -8.07
C GLY A 143 14.32 6.77 -8.28
N MET A 144 13.75 6.07 -7.30
CA MET A 144 13.55 4.62 -7.35
C MET A 144 12.30 4.21 -8.11
N PHE A 145 11.21 4.98 -8.01
CA PHE A 145 9.90 4.62 -8.56
C PHE A 145 9.62 5.39 -9.86
N PRO A 146 9.30 4.71 -10.98
CA PRO A 146 9.04 5.36 -12.26
C PRO A 146 7.66 6.02 -12.30
N LEU A 147 7.54 7.22 -11.71
CA LEU A 147 6.30 8.00 -11.62
C LEU A 147 5.65 8.29 -12.99
N GLN A 148 6.45 8.43 -14.05
CA GLN A 148 5.96 8.63 -15.42
C GLN A 148 5.10 7.48 -15.93
N ALA A 149 5.30 6.26 -15.40
CA ALA A 149 4.48 5.11 -15.76
C ALA A 149 3.03 5.28 -15.26
N ILE A 150 2.83 5.94 -14.11
CA ILE A 150 1.49 6.26 -13.59
C ILE A 150 0.79 7.28 -14.48
N ILE A 151 1.53 8.20 -15.08
CA ILE A 151 1.00 9.28 -15.92
C ILE A 151 0.74 8.79 -17.37
N GLY A 152 0.93 7.49 -17.64
CA GLY A 152 0.67 6.90 -18.95
C GLY A 152 1.72 7.21 -20.02
N GLN A 153 2.88 7.75 -19.63
CA GLN A 153 3.99 8.09 -20.56
C GLN A 153 4.94 6.89 -20.82
N GLY A 154 4.56 5.69 -20.38
CA GLY A 154 5.32 4.47 -20.51
C GLY A 154 6.65 4.49 -19.74
N ALA A 155 7.46 3.44 -19.93
CA ALA A 155 8.81 3.34 -19.34
C ALA A 155 9.88 4.05 -20.18
N SER A 156 9.56 5.22 -20.75
CA SER A 156 10.53 5.97 -21.55
C SER A 156 11.57 6.65 -20.66
N GLU A 157 12.85 6.53 -21.03
CA GLU A 157 13.95 7.13 -20.26
C GLU A 157 13.85 8.64 -20.19
N VAL A 158 13.40 9.28 -21.27
CA VAL A 158 13.29 10.74 -21.38
C VAL A 158 12.18 11.26 -20.47
N ALA A 159 11.01 10.61 -20.45
CA ALA A 159 9.91 11.00 -19.56
C ALA A 159 10.26 10.80 -18.08
N TRP A 160 11.02 9.75 -17.75
CA TRP A 160 11.53 9.58 -16.38
C TRP A 160 12.45 10.73 -15.98
N LYS A 161 13.43 11.08 -16.83
CA LYS A 161 14.36 12.19 -16.55
C LYS A 161 13.61 13.51 -16.34
N ALA A 162 12.65 13.81 -17.21
CA ALA A 162 11.83 15.02 -17.09
C ALA A 162 11.00 15.02 -15.79
N THR A 163 10.29 13.93 -15.51
CA THR A 163 9.43 13.79 -14.32
C THR A 163 10.25 13.89 -13.03
N TYR A 164 11.40 13.21 -12.98
CA TYR A 164 12.32 13.27 -11.85
C TYR A 164 12.85 14.68 -11.60
N LEU A 165 13.28 15.38 -12.65
CA LEU A 165 13.78 16.75 -12.54
C LEU A 165 12.69 17.72 -12.07
N VAL A 166 11.44 17.56 -12.55
CA VAL A 166 10.30 18.37 -12.11
C VAL A 166 10.00 18.12 -10.63
N VAL A 167 9.94 16.86 -10.21
CA VAL A 167 9.70 16.50 -8.80
C VAL A 167 10.83 17.02 -7.92
N PHE A 168 12.09 16.85 -8.32
CA PHE A 168 13.23 17.40 -7.62
C PHE A 168 13.14 18.93 -7.48
N ALA A 169 12.88 19.65 -8.58
CA ALA A 169 12.77 21.10 -8.56
C ALA A 169 11.64 21.59 -7.64
N LEU A 170 10.49 20.93 -7.68
CA LEU A 170 9.34 21.25 -6.83
C LEU A 170 9.64 20.95 -5.35
N VAL A 171 10.16 19.77 -5.03
CA VAL A 171 10.47 19.37 -3.65
C VAL A 171 11.59 20.23 -3.06
N ALA A 172 12.66 20.47 -3.82
CA ALA A 172 13.77 21.31 -3.39
C ALA A 172 13.33 22.76 -3.18
N SER A 173 12.59 23.35 -4.12
CA SER A 173 12.10 24.73 -3.98
C SER A 173 11.17 24.90 -2.79
N LEU A 174 10.18 24.03 -2.62
CA LEU A 174 9.26 24.07 -1.47
C LEU A 174 10.02 23.91 -0.15
N THR A 175 11.01 23.02 -0.10
CA THR A 175 11.80 22.77 1.12
C THR A 175 12.68 23.96 1.45
N VAL A 176 13.34 24.57 0.46
CA VAL A 176 14.18 25.76 0.65
C VAL A 176 13.34 26.96 1.10
N ILE A 177 12.17 27.18 0.49
CA ILE A 177 11.25 28.27 0.88
C ILE A 177 10.70 28.06 2.29
N ALA A 178 10.34 26.82 2.65
CA ALA A 178 9.78 26.49 3.96
C ALA A 178 10.82 26.48 5.10
N THR A 179 12.11 26.34 4.77
CA THR A 179 13.21 26.28 5.73
C THR A 179 13.56 27.69 6.22
N ARG A 180 13.55 27.88 7.54
CA ARG A 180 13.82 29.19 8.15
C ARG A 180 15.32 29.38 8.36
N GLY A 181 15.88 30.41 7.75
CA GLY A 181 17.28 30.85 7.90
C GLY A 181 18.13 30.57 6.66
N TRP A 182 18.87 31.58 6.22
CA TRP A 182 19.67 31.55 4.98
C TRP A 182 20.71 30.42 4.95
N GLN A 183 21.38 30.15 6.08
CA GLN A 183 22.36 29.06 6.20
C GLN A 183 21.71 27.67 6.00
N TRP A 184 20.53 27.45 6.58
CA TRP A 184 19.79 26.21 6.44
C TRP A 184 19.20 26.04 5.05
N GLN A 185 18.82 27.13 4.39
CA GLN A 185 18.38 27.13 2.99
C GLN A 185 19.50 26.64 2.06
N LEU A 186 20.70 27.22 2.18
CA LEU A 186 21.86 26.80 1.39
C LEU A 186 22.26 25.35 1.68
N LEU A 187 22.29 24.96 2.96
CA LEU A 187 22.62 23.59 3.36
C LEU A 187 21.61 22.59 2.81
N SER A 188 20.31 22.88 2.93
CA SER A 188 19.24 22.02 2.41
C SER A 188 19.32 21.88 0.90
N PHE A 189 19.56 22.97 0.17
CA PHE A 189 19.70 22.92 -1.28
C PHE A 189 20.92 22.09 -1.72
N ALA A 190 22.08 22.32 -1.11
CA ALA A 190 23.31 21.58 -1.42
C ALA A 190 23.14 20.08 -1.15
N THR A 191 22.65 19.72 0.03
CA THR A 191 22.46 18.32 0.42
C THR A 191 21.38 17.62 -0.40
N LEU A 192 20.23 18.25 -0.67
CA LEU A 192 19.18 17.68 -1.52
C LEU A 192 19.68 17.48 -2.95
N THR A 193 20.50 18.38 -3.49
CA THR A 193 21.12 18.22 -4.81
C THR A 193 22.07 17.03 -4.84
N THR A 194 22.91 16.85 -3.82
CA THR A 194 23.82 15.69 -3.76
C THR A 194 23.05 14.36 -3.67
N ILE A 195 21.99 14.31 -2.86
CA ILE A 195 21.13 13.14 -2.73
C ILE A 195 20.38 12.87 -4.04
N ALA A 196 19.94 13.92 -4.74
CA ALA A 196 19.26 13.78 -6.01
C ALA A 196 20.19 13.23 -7.10
N LEU A 197 21.45 13.64 -7.14
CA LEU A 197 22.45 13.07 -8.05
C LEU A 197 22.73 11.60 -7.73
N TRP A 198 22.81 11.27 -6.44
CA TRP A 198 22.97 9.87 -6.01
C TRP A 198 21.77 9.00 -6.41
N ALA A 199 20.55 9.46 -6.12
CA ALA A 199 19.31 8.75 -6.45
C ALA A 199 19.11 8.58 -7.96
N TYR A 200 19.63 9.51 -8.76
CA TYR A 200 19.58 9.45 -10.22
C TYR A 200 20.41 8.29 -10.81
N HIS A 201 21.44 7.82 -10.10
CA HIS A 201 22.29 6.71 -10.50
C HIS A 201 21.93 5.37 -9.85
N PHE A 202 20.94 5.35 -8.96
CA PHE A 202 20.53 4.13 -8.29
C PHE A 202 19.71 3.23 -9.25
N PRO A 203 19.88 1.90 -9.21
CA PRO A 203 19.08 0.98 -10.01
C PRO A 203 17.59 1.16 -9.70
N LYS A 204 16.80 1.35 -10.77
CA LYS A 204 15.38 1.65 -10.69
C LYS A 204 14.57 0.36 -10.50
N ILE A 205 13.43 0.48 -9.84
CA ILE A 205 12.49 -0.64 -9.75
C ILE A 205 11.87 -0.84 -11.14
N GLY A 206 12.04 -2.04 -11.69
CA GLY A 206 11.43 -2.42 -12.96
C GLY A 206 9.91 -2.47 -12.85
N VAL A 207 9.23 -2.09 -13.93
CA VAL A 207 7.78 -2.23 -14.06
C VAL A 207 7.46 -3.43 -14.94
N ALA A 208 6.61 -4.31 -14.43
CA ALA A 208 6.04 -5.42 -15.18
C ALA A 208 4.52 -5.29 -15.18
N PHE A 209 3.87 -5.77 -16.25
CA PHE A 209 2.41 -5.73 -16.39
C PHE A 209 1.71 -6.51 -15.26
N MET A 210 2.18 -7.72 -14.99
CA MET A 210 1.74 -8.55 -13.87
C MET A 210 2.92 -9.43 -13.42
N PRO A 211 3.01 -9.81 -12.14
CA PRO A 211 3.99 -10.81 -11.71
C PRO A 211 3.72 -12.13 -12.43
N ALA A 212 4.77 -12.91 -12.71
CA ALA A 212 4.60 -14.26 -13.22
C ALA A 212 3.87 -15.09 -12.15
N LEU A 213 2.76 -15.73 -12.55
CA LEU A 213 2.06 -16.66 -11.69
C LEU A 213 2.77 -18.01 -11.72
N ASP A 214 2.97 -18.59 -10.54
CA ASP A 214 3.41 -19.97 -10.43
C ASP A 214 2.19 -20.87 -10.53
N GLU A 215 2.01 -21.47 -11.70
CA GLU A 215 0.90 -22.38 -11.99
C GLU A 215 1.25 -23.84 -11.65
N GLY A 216 2.45 -24.10 -11.11
CA GLY A 216 2.96 -25.45 -10.84
C GLY A 216 3.20 -26.29 -12.10
N THR A 217 2.99 -25.71 -13.27
CA THR A 217 3.21 -26.31 -14.59
C THR A 217 3.88 -25.28 -15.48
N THR A 218 4.61 -25.72 -16.49
CA THR A 218 5.27 -24.83 -17.46
C THR A 218 4.98 -25.34 -18.86
N LEU A 219 4.56 -24.42 -19.73
CA LEU A 219 4.31 -24.69 -21.13
C LEU A 219 5.56 -24.36 -21.95
N ASP A 220 6.26 -25.39 -22.42
CA ASP A 220 7.38 -25.25 -23.36
C ASP A 220 6.85 -25.21 -24.80
N MET A 221 7.01 -24.08 -25.49
CA MET A 221 6.53 -23.87 -26.87
C MET A 221 7.71 -23.65 -27.83
N PRO A 222 8.38 -24.72 -28.29
CA PRO A 222 9.44 -24.59 -29.27
C PRO A 222 8.92 -24.28 -30.67
N ILE A 223 9.65 -23.45 -31.39
CA ILE A 223 9.43 -23.19 -32.81
C ILE A 223 10.44 -24.02 -33.63
N THR A 224 9.96 -24.65 -34.71
CA THR A 224 10.80 -25.41 -35.66
C THR A 224 10.81 -24.73 -37.04
N VAL A 225 11.60 -25.26 -37.96
CA VAL A 225 11.65 -24.75 -39.35
C VAL A 225 10.27 -24.91 -40.02
N PRO A 226 9.78 -23.91 -40.79
CA PRO A 226 8.41 -23.90 -41.35
C PRO A 226 8.03 -25.06 -42.30
N ARG A 227 8.97 -25.96 -42.63
CA ARG A 227 8.78 -27.10 -43.55
C ARG A 227 9.12 -28.46 -42.92
N ALA A 228 9.14 -28.55 -41.59
CA ALA A 228 9.27 -29.84 -40.92
C ALA A 228 8.07 -30.74 -41.28
N SER A 229 8.33 -32.02 -41.58
CA SER A 229 7.24 -32.97 -41.79
C SER A 229 6.54 -33.29 -40.47
N VAL A 230 5.29 -33.74 -40.55
CA VAL A 230 4.52 -34.18 -39.35
C VAL A 230 5.24 -35.32 -38.62
N THR A 231 5.90 -36.21 -39.36
CA THR A 231 6.71 -37.30 -38.79
C THR A 231 7.91 -36.76 -38.02
N GLN A 232 8.66 -35.82 -38.60
CA GLN A 232 9.79 -35.19 -37.93
C GLN A 232 9.35 -34.47 -36.66
N ALA A 233 8.25 -33.71 -36.72
CA ALA A 233 7.71 -33.02 -35.55
C ALA A 233 7.30 -34.00 -34.44
N ALA A 234 6.73 -35.16 -34.78
CA ALA A 234 6.37 -36.19 -33.82
C ALA A 234 7.60 -36.85 -33.18
N ASP A 235 8.66 -37.08 -33.95
CA ASP A 235 9.91 -37.66 -33.44
C ASP A 235 10.68 -36.66 -32.56
N ASP A 236 10.74 -35.39 -32.97
CA ASP A 236 11.32 -34.29 -32.17
C ASP A 236 10.58 -34.14 -30.83
N LEU A 237 9.25 -34.23 -30.85
CA LEU A 237 8.41 -34.15 -29.65
C LEU A 237 8.70 -35.30 -28.68
N LYS A 238 8.76 -36.55 -29.17
CA LYS A 238 9.11 -37.72 -28.34
C LYS A 238 10.50 -37.58 -27.71
N ALA A 239 11.47 -37.10 -28.48
CA ALA A 239 12.82 -36.88 -27.99
C ALA A 239 12.86 -35.83 -26.88
N ARG A 240 12.14 -34.70 -27.05
CA ARG A 240 12.04 -33.66 -26.02
C ARG A 240 11.31 -34.14 -24.76
N ASP A 241 10.19 -34.84 -24.92
CA ASP A 241 9.42 -35.38 -23.78
C ASP A 241 10.26 -36.34 -22.93
N ALA A 242 11.09 -37.16 -23.57
CA ALA A 242 12.01 -38.06 -22.89
C ALA A 242 13.10 -37.30 -22.10
N LEU A 243 13.64 -36.22 -22.67
CA LEU A 243 14.63 -35.37 -22.01
C LEU A 243 14.02 -34.61 -20.82
N LEU A 244 12.83 -34.02 -21.00
CA LEU A 244 12.14 -33.27 -19.95
C LEU A 244 11.75 -34.16 -18.76
N ARG A 245 11.34 -35.40 -19.01
CA ARG A 245 11.07 -36.39 -17.95
C ARG A 245 12.34 -36.82 -17.20
N GLY A 246 13.53 -36.53 -17.72
CA GLY A 246 14.80 -36.81 -17.04
C GLY A 246 15.08 -35.90 -15.85
N PHE A 247 14.42 -34.74 -15.74
CA PHE A 247 14.58 -33.82 -14.62
C PHE A 247 13.79 -34.32 -13.39
N PRO A 248 14.41 -34.37 -12.20
CA PRO A 248 13.75 -34.86 -10.98
C PRO A 248 12.56 -34.00 -10.53
N GLU A 249 12.48 -32.75 -10.98
CA GLU A 249 11.39 -31.82 -10.67
C GLU A 249 10.12 -32.07 -11.50
N VAL A 250 10.20 -32.86 -12.58
CA VAL A 250 9.12 -33.03 -13.56
C VAL A 250 8.34 -34.32 -13.29
N GLU A 251 7.10 -34.18 -12.81
CA GLU A 251 6.21 -35.33 -12.56
C GLU A 251 5.67 -35.96 -13.85
N SER A 252 5.23 -35.13 -14.80
CA SER A 252 4.68 -35.59 -16.07
C SER A 252 4.98 -34.62 -17.20
N VAL A 253 5.07 -35.15 -18.42
CA VAL A 253 5.25 -34.38 -19.65
C VAL A 253 4.23 -34.86 -20.67
N ILE A 254 3.53 -33.91 -21.28
CA ILE A 254 2.52 -34.14 -22.32
C ILE A 254 2.91 -33.30 -23.53
N GLY A 255 3.56 -33.93 -24.50
CA GLY A 255 3.89 -33.29 -25.76
C GLY A 255 2.67 -33.15 -26.69
N LYS A 256 2.63 -32.06 -27.45
CA LYS A 256 1.68 -31.83 -28.53
C LYS A 256 2.37 -31.27 -29.77
N ALA A 257 2.07 -31.86 -30.93
CA ALA A 257 2.48 -31.34 -32.23
C ALA A 257 1.24 -30.99 -33.07
N GLY A 258 1.24 -29.81 -33.69
CA GLY A 258 0.10 -29.31 -34.44
C GLY A 258 -0.99 -28.70 -33.54
N ARG A 259 -2.20 -28.58 -34.08
CA ARG A 259 -3.37 -27.98 -33.42
C ARG A 259 -4.32 -29.06 -32.93
N ALA A 260 -4.96 -28.84 -31.78
CA ALA A 260 -6.08 -29.65 -31.31
C ALA A 260 -7.38 -28.93 -31.65
N ASP A 261 -8.41 -29.69 -32.02
CA ASP A 261 -9.76 -29.18 -32.30
C ASP A 261 -10.51 -28.84 -30.99
N THR A 262 -9.91 -27.99 -30.15
CA THR A 262 -10.48 -27.56 -28.87
C THR A 262 -10.44 -26.03 -28.76
N PRO A 263 -11.45 -25.39 -28.15
CA PRO A 263 -11.48 -23.93 -27.95
C PRO A 263 -10.37 -23.40 -27.03
N THR A 264 -9.69 -24.29 -26.30
CA THR A 264 -8.63 -23.97 -25.33
C THR A 264 -7.23 -24.01 -25.93
N ASP A 265 -7.08 -24.37 -27.21
CA ASP A 265 -5.79 -24.39 -27.88
C ASP A 265 -5.37 -22.98 -28.32
N PRO A 266 -4.23 -22.45 -27.85
CA PRO A 266 -3.74 -21.14 -28.27
C PRO A 266 -3.15 -21.13 -29.68
N ALA A 267 -2.82 -22.31 -30.24
CA ALA A 267 -2.37 -22.49 -31.63
C ALA A 267 -3.53 -22.57 -32.62
#